data_AF-A0A367KUL7-F1
#
_entry.id   AF-A0A367KUL7-F1
#
_cell.length_a   1.000
_cell.length_b   1.000
_cell.length_c   1.000
_cell.angle_alpha   90.00
_cell.angle_beta   90.00
_cell.angle_gamma   90.00
#
_symmetry.space_group_name_H-M   'P 1'
#
loop_
_entity.id
_entity.type
_entity.pdbx_description
1 polymer ?
#
loop_
_entity_poly.entity_id
_entity_poly.type
_entity_poly.pdbx_seq_one_letter_code
_entity_poly.pdbx_strand_id
1 'polypeptide(L)'
;MAFNIGTIQRQLSTLIEEFKRSRNTWDEINSHAFPTANKLSNAIIQSRYVDETEYWHPLLTMEFPNITQKFELKMQVIVKKHNDQLLDLVEKMGKQYNKMQNQYRDLCGICRQTKGVHGEEFLYKQAIYKTCSLDSFRNRMRAILDMYSREVETKKSLVSNEKGFLRIKSRDEGMVLLSMWINQPSLIISTLQEWEDICTTEMN
;
A
#
# COMPACT_ATOMS: atom_id res chain seq x y z
N MET A 1 -26.68 10.38 29.33
CA MET A 1 -25.82 11.37 28.67
C MET A 1 -26.36 11.58 27.27
N ALA A 2 -26.82 12.78 26.92
CA ALA A 2 -27.37 13.05 25.60
C ALA A 2 -26.24 13.01 24.55
N PHE A 3 -26.28 12.05 23.64
CA PHE A 3 -25.32 11.92 22.54
C PHE A 3 -25.68 13.01 21.50
N ASN A 4 -25.27 14.26 21.75
CA ASN A 4 -25.60 15.38 20.88
C ASN A 4 -24.91 15.24 19.51
N ILE A 5 -25.54 15.73 18.45
CA ILE A 5 -25.01 15.81 17.08
C ILE A 5 -23.59 16.40 17.06
N GLY A 6 -23.31 17.41 17.89
CA GLY A 6 -21.95 17.99 18.00
C GLY A 6 -20.88 16.99 18.46
N THR A 7 -21.24 16.01 19.29
CA THR A 7 -20.31 14.94 19.70
C THR A 7 -20.00 14.01 18.52
N ILE A 8 -21.03 13.65 17.73
CA ILE A 8 -20.89 12.81 16.54
C ILE A 8 -20.00 13.51 15.51
N GLN A 9 -20.27 14.78 15.24
CA GLN A 9 -19.48 15.61 14.33
C GLN A 9 -18.01 15.64 14.77
N ARG A 10 -17.71 15.96 16.03
CA ARG A 10 -16.33 16.01 16.51
C ARG A 10 -15.60 14.65 16.37
N GLN A 11 -16.27 13.56 16.74
CA GLN A 11 -15.68 12.21 16.62
C GLN A 11 -15.42 11.84 15.16
N LEU A 12 -16.36 12.15 14.27
CA LEU A 12 -16.23 11.87 12.84
C LEU A 12 -15.11 12.69 12.20
N SER A 13 -15.02 13.99 12.49
CA SER A 13 -13.93 14.85 11.99
C SER A 13 -12.54 14.32 12.40
N THR A 14 -12.34 14.00 13.68
CA THR A 14 -11.09 13.41 14.15
C THR A 14 -10.76 12.13 13.40
N LEU A 15 -11.74 11.25 13.22
CA LEU A 15 -11.56 9.96 12.57
C LEU A 15 -11.19 10.10 11.08
N ILE A 16 -11.82 11.03 10.38
CA ILE A 16 -11.53 11.29 8.97
C ILE A 16 -10.12 11.84 8.79
N GLU A 17 -9.69 12.76 9.67
CA GLU A 17 -8.33 13.29 9.66
C GLU A 17 -7.29 12.20 9.94
N GLU A 18 -7.55 11.31 10.90
CA GLU A 18 -6.67 10.17 11.18
C GLU A 18 -6.60 9.18 10.01
N PHE A 19 -7.73 8.94 9.34
CA PHE A 19 -7.80 8.10 8.14
C PHE A 19 -7.02 8.72 6.97
N LYS A 20 -7.14 10.04 6.77
CA LYS A 20 -6.36 10.79 5.78
C LYS A 20 -4.86 10.70 6.05
N ARG A 21 -4.43 10.97 7.29
CA ARG A 21 -3.03 10.79 7.71
C ARG A 21 -2.55 9.38 7.43
N SER A 22 -3.42 8.40 7.65
CA SER A 22 -3.06 7.01 7.45
C SER A 22 -2.82 6.67 5.98
N ARG A 23 -3.58 7.27 5.06
CA ARG A 23 -3.35 7.14 3.61
C ARG A 23 -2.08 7.87 3.16
N ASN A 24 -1.81 9.06 3.69
CA ASN A 24 -0.58 9.78 3.38
C ASN A 24 0.67 8.98 3.78
N THR A 25 0.67 8.38 4.98
CA THR A 25 1.77 7.50 5.41
C THR A 25 1.93 6.28 4.51
N TRP A 26 0.82 5.73 3.98
CA TRP A 26 0.91 4.66 2.99
C TRP A 26 1.64 5.12 1.73
N ASP A 27 1.28 6.29 1.18
CA ASP A 27 1.89 6.83 -0.04
C ASP A 27 3.38 7.15 0.15
N GLU A 28 3.76 7.64 1.33
CA GLU A 28 5.16 7.85 1.73
C GLU A 28 5.94 6.53 1.75
N ILE A 29 5.39 5.48 2.38
CA ILE A 29 6.03 4.15 2.41
C ILE A 29 6.16 3.60 0.99
N ASN A 30 5.11 3.68 0.17
CA ASN A 30 5.12 3.19 -1.22
C ASN A 30 6.22 3.88 -2.04
N SER A 31 6.33 5.21 -1.90
CA SER A 31 7.34 6.03 -2.59
C SER A 31 8.76 5.70 -2.12
N HIS A 32 8.97 5.54 -0.82
CA HIS A 32 10.26 5.16 -0.25
C HIS A 32 10.67 3.71 -0.61
N ALA A 33 9.70 2.83 -0.81
CA ALA A 33 9.95 1.44 -1.17
C ALA A 33 10.33 1.24 -2.64
N PHE A 34 9.89 2.14 -3.53
CA PHE A 34 10.14 2.01 -4.96
C PHE A 34 11.64 1.94 -5.33
N PRO A 35 12.54 2.80 -4.79
CA PRO A 35 13.98 2.66 -5.02
C PRO A 35 14.54 1.28 -4.63
N THR A 36 14.03 0.67 -3.55
CA THR A 36 14.42 -0.67 -3.11
C THR A 36 13.94 -1.73 -4.08
N ALA A 37 12.69 -1.65 -4.56
CA ALA A 37 12.15 -2.53 -5.59
C ALA A 37 12.96 -2.44 -6.89
N ASN A 38 13.32 -1.23 -7.33
CA ASN A 38 14.16 -1.03 -8.52
C ASN A 38 15.56 -1.64 -8.34
N LYS A 39 16.20 -1.44 -7.17
CA LYS A 39 17.49 -2.06 -6.86
C LYS A 39 17.40 -3.59 -6.87
N LEU A 40 16.33 -4.16 -6.31
CA LEU A 40 16.09 -5.60 -6.33
C LEU A 40 15.94 -6.13 -7.77
N SER A 41 15.10 -5.49 -8.58
CA SER A 41 14.90 -5.84 -9.98
C SER A 41 16.22 -5.84 -10.76
N ASN A 42 17.02 -4.79 -10.61
CA ASN A 42 18.32 -4.70 -11.27
C ASN A 42 19.32 -5.74 -10.76
N ALA A 43 19.34 -6.03 -9.45
CA ALA A 43 20.22 -7.04 -8.88
C ALA A 43 19.89 -8.44 -9.41
N ILE A 44 18.62 -8.76 -9.65
CA ILE A 44 18.19 -10.05 -10.20
C ILE A 44 18.54 -10.17 -11.68
N ILE A 45 18.40 -9.08 -12.44
CA ILE A 45 18.86 -9.06 -13.84
C ILE A 45 20.37 -9.26 -13.88
N GLN A 46 21.13 -8.54 -13.05
CA GLN A 46 22.59 -8.67 -12.96
C GLN A 46 23.05 -10.05 -12.50
N SER A 47 22.31 -10.72 -11.60
CA SER A 47 22.70 -12.07 -11.16
C SER A 47 22.70 -13.09 -12.29
N ARG A 48 21.93 -12.85 -13.36
CA ARG A 48 21.86 -13.72 -14.54
C ARG A 48 23.07 -13.59 -15.46
N TYR A 49 23.89 -12.55 -15.31
CA TYR A 49 25.12 -12.42 -16.10
C TYR A 49 26.09 -13.59 -15.86
N VAL A 50 25.95 -14.31 -14.74
CA VAL A 50 26.64 -15.58 -14.48
C VAL A 50 26.44 -16.59 -15.61
N ASP A 51 25.22 -16.66 -16.17
CA ASP A 51 24.83 -17.63 -17.19
C ASP A 51 25.23 -17.19 -18.61
N GLU A 52 25.63 -15.93 -18.77
CA GLU A 52 25.85 -15.29 -20.07
C GLU A 52 27.35 -15.06 -20.31
N THR A 53 27.96 -16.00 -21.06
CA THR A 53 29.41 -16.00 -21.35
C THR A 53 29.94 -14.72 -22.00
N GLU A 54 29.08 -13.97 -22.69
CA GLU A 54 29.41 -12.69 -23.34
C GLU A 54 29.83 -11.59 -22.36
N TYR A 55 29.39 -11.67 -21.10
CA TYR A 55 29.78 -10.73 -20.04
C TYR A 55 31.13 -11.05 -19.39
N TRP A 56 31.72 -12.21 -19.69
CA TRP A 56 32.97 -12.67 -19.09
C TRP A 56 34.10 -12.68 -20.11
N HIS A 57 34.96 -11.65 -20.05
CA HIS A 57 36.12 -11.60 -20.92
C HIS A 57 37.06 -12.80 -20.64
N PRO A 58 37.55 -13.53 -21.65
CA PRO A 58 38.36 -14.74 -21.45
C PRO A 58 39.59 -14.52 -20.55
N LEU A 59 40.27 -13.38 -20.69
CA LEU A 59 41.41 -13.01 -19.82
C LEU A 59 41.02 -12.89 -18.35
N LEU A 60 39.83 -12.36 -18.04
CA LEU A 60 39.34 -12.21 -16.68
C LEU A 60 39.10 -13.58 -16.03
N THR A 61 38.54 -14.52 -16.78
CA THR A 61 38.32 -15.90 -16.32
C THR A 61 39.62 -16.69 -16.19
N MET A 62 40.65 -16.38 -16.99
CA MET A 62 41.98 -17.00 -16.87
C MET A 62 42.75 -16.49 -15.65
N GLU A 63 42.76 -15.18 -15.41
CA GLU A 63 43.45 -14.59 -14.24
C GLU A 63 42.71 -14.86 -12.92
N PHE A 64 41.39 -14.98 -12.97
CA PHE A 64 40.55 -15.23 -11.80
C PHE A 64 39.57 -16.39 -12.04
N PRO A 65 40.01 -17.65 -11.91
CA PRO A 65 39.22 -18.84 -12.24
C PRO A 65 37.86 -18.95 -11.54
N ASN A 66 37.73 -18.35 -10.34
CA ASN A 66 36.51 -18.39 -9.53
C ASN A 66 35.71 -17.08 -9.58
N ILE A 67 35.97 -16.19 -10.55
CA ILE A 67 35.33 -14.86 -10.61
C ILE A 67 33.80 -14.97 -10.73
N THR A 68 33.31 -15.87 -11.57
CA THR A 68 31.87 -16.08 -11.80
C THR A 68 31.19 -16.59 -10.53
N GLN A 69 31.77 -17.58 -9.84
CA GLN A 69 31.24 -18.09 -8.58
C GLN A 69 31.25 -17.01 -7.48
N LYS A 70 32.33 -16.22 -7.37
CA LYS A 70 32.40 -15.10 -6.41
C LYS A 70 31.36 -14.03 -6.71
N PHE A 71 31.13 -13.73 -7.99
CA PHE A 71 30.09 -12.80 -8.42
C PHE A 71 28.70 -13.34 -8.09
N GLU A 72 28.41 -14.60 -8.39
CA GLU A 72 27.14 -15.24 -8.05
C GLU A 72 26.84 -15.14 -6.55
N LEU A 73 27.79 -15.53 -5.70
CA LEU A 73 27.65 -15.43 -4.24
C LEU A 73 27.41 -13.99 -3.77
N LYS A 74 28.14 -13.02 -4.34
CA LYS A 74 27.94 -11.60 -4.05
C LYS A 74 26.53 -11.14 -4.45
N MET A 75 26.04 -11.56 -5.61
CA MET A 75 24.72 -11.19 -6.10
C MET A 75 23.61 -11.82 -5.26
N GLN A 76 23.73 -13.07 -4.84
CA GLN A 76 22.79 -13.72 -3.92
C GLN A 76 22.65 -12.94 -2.61
N VAL A 77 23.76 -12.45 -2.03
CA VAL A 77 23.75 -11.61 -0.83
C VAL A 77 23.03 -10.27 -1.07
N ILE A 78 23.29 -9.61 -2.20
CA ILE A 78 22.66 -8.34 -2.57
C ILE A 78 21.15 -8.51 -2.80
N VAL A 79 20.75 -9.53 -3.56
CA VAL A 79 19.34 -9.86 -3.84
C VAL A 79 18.60 -10.13 -2.53
N LYS A 80 19.15 -10.97 -1.66
CA LYS A 80 18.56 -11.27 -0.35
C LYS A 80 18.39 -9.99 0.48
N LYS A 81 19.43 -9.16 0.58
CA LYS A 81 19.38 -7.89 1.32
C LYS A 81 18.25 -6.98 0.83
N HIS A 82 18.14 -6.77 -0.48
CA HIS A 82 17.11 -5.89 -1.04
C HIS A 82 15.70 -6.49 -0.93
N ASN A 83 15.58 -7.81 -1.06
CA ASN A 83 14.33 -8.51 -0.86
C ASN A 83 13.84 -8.40 0.60
N ASP A 84 14.71 -8.64 1.58
CA ASP A 84 14.38 -8.54 3.00
C ASP A 84 13.96 -7.10 3.37
N GLN A 85 14.66 -6.10 2.82
CA GLN A 85 14.28 -4.68 2.97
C GLN A 85 12.90 -4.39 2.38
N LEU A 86 12.59 -4.94 1.21
CA LEU A 86 11.32 -4.73 0.54
C LEU A 86 10.17 -5.44 1.28
N LEU A 87 10.42 -6.64 1.82
CA LEU A 87 9.48 -7.38 2.67
C LEU A 87 9.11 -6.59 3.93
N ASP A 88 10.08 -6.02 4.64
CA ASP A 88 9.84 -5.16 5.81
C ASP A 88 8.97 -3.94 5.45
N LEU A 89 9.22 -3.33 4.29
CA LEU A 89 8.42 -2.20 3.79
C LEU A 89 6.98 -2.62 3.46
N VAL A 90 6.77 -3.77 2.82
CA VAL A 90 5.43 -4.32 2.56
C VAL A 90 4.71 -4.67 3.87
N GLU A 91 5.43 -5.19 4.87
CA GLU A 91 4.87 -5.45 6.20
C GLU A 91 4.41 -4.14 6.87
N LYS A 92 5.20 -3.06 6.76
CA LYS A 92 4.81 -1.72 7.23
C LYS A 92 3.55 -1.20 6.52
N MET A 93 3.42 -1.42 5.21
CA MET A 93 2.20 -1.12 4.46
C MET A 93 1.01 -1.92 5.01
N GLY A 94 1.18 -3.22 5.29
CA GLY A 94 0.16 -4.06 5.93
C GLY A 94 -0.26 -3.55 7.31
N LYS A 95 0.71 -3.13 8.15
CA LYS A 95 0.42 -2.48 9.45
C LYS A 95 -0.37 -1.19 9.27
N GLN A 96 -0.06 -0.43 8.22
CA GLN A 96 -0.75 0.81 7.93
C GLN A 96 -2.20 0.58 7.48
N TYR A 97 -2.44 -0.44 6.65
CA TYR A 97 -3.79 -0.90 6.32
C TYR A 97 -4.57 -1.36 7.56
N ASN A 98 -3.95 -2.10 8.49
CA ASN A 98 -4.61 -2.50 9.73
C ASN A 98 -5.05 -1.30 10.58
N LYS A 99 -4.30 -0.19 10.58
CA LYS A 99 -4.74 1.07 11.23
C LYS A 99 -5.97 1.65 10.55
N MET A 100 -6.01 1.68 9.22
CA MET A 100 -7.18 2.10 8.46
C MET A 100 -8.42 1.24 8.79
N GLN A 101 -8.25 -0.06 8.94
CA GLN A 101 -9.32 -0.97 9.36
C GLN A 101 -9.80 -0.69 10.79
N ASN A 102 -8.90 -0.35 11.73
CA ASN A 102 -9.29 0.04 13.08
C ASN A 102 -10.14 1.31 13.05
N GLN A 103 -9.72 2.33 12.31
CA GLN A 103 -10.48 3.58 12.15
C GLN A 103 -11.87 3.32 11.58
N TYR A 104 -11.99 2.43 10.59
CA TYR A 104 -13.31 2.05 10.08
C TYR A 104 -14.17 1.30 11.11
N ARG A 105 -13.57 0.45 11.95
CA ARG A 105 -14.27 -0.20 13.08
C ARG A 105 -14.75 0.84 14.09
N ASP A 106 -13.97 1.89 14.34
CA ASP A 106 -14.36 3.01 15.19
C ASP A 106 -15.56 3.77 14.59
N LEU A 107 -15.55 4.03 13.28
CA LEU A 107 -16.72 4.60 12.57
C LEU A 107 -17.97 3.72 12.75
N CYS A 108 -17.81 2.40 12.61
CA CYS A 108 -18.90 1.46 12.84
C CYS A 108 -19.37 1.47 14.31
N GLY A 109 -18.47 1.73 15.27
CA GLY A 109 -18.79 2.00 16.67
C GLY A 109 -19.67 3.23 16.82
N ILE A 110 -19.28 4.36 16.23
CA ILE A 110 -20.06 5.62 16.23
C ILE A 110 -21.45 5.39 15.61
N CYS A 111 -21.52 4.66 14.49
CA CYS A 111 -22.79 4.32 13.83
C CYS A 111 -23.72 3.51 14.75
N ARG A 112 -23.18 2.49 15.45
CA ARG A 112 -23.95 1.66 16.38
C ARG A 112 -24.46 2.45 17.57
N GLN A 113 -23.61 3.30 18.16
CA GLN A 113 -24.01 4.18 19.27
C GLN A 113 -25.10 5.17 18.82
N THR A 114 -24.91 5.79 17.65
CA THR A 114 -25.88 6.73 17.08
C THR A 114 -27.23 6.06 16.83
N LYS A 115 -27.24 4.86 16.23
CA LYS A 115 -28.46 4.06 16.04
C LYS A 115 -29.17 3.76 17.36
N GLY A 116 -28.40 3.45 18.42
CA GLY A 116 -28.96 3.16 19.74
C GLY A 116 -29.59 4.37 20.44
N VAL A 117 -29.13 5.59 20.16
CA VAL A 117 -29.63 6.81 20.81
C VAL A 117 -30.68 7.54 19.98
N HIS A 118 -30.47 7.66 18.67
CA HIS A 118 -31.31 8.48 17.76
C HIS A 118 -32.18 7.64 16.83
N GLY A 119 -32.04 6.32 16.85
CA GLY A 119 -32.76 5.42 15.96
C GLY A 119 -32.09 5.24 14.60
N GLU A 120 -32.66 4.31 13.83
CA GLU A 120 -32.12 3.88 12.55
C GLU A 120 -32.32 4.90 11.41
N GLU A 121 -33.44 5.62 11.44
CA GLU A 121 -33.74 6.63 10.43
C GLU A 121 -32.71 7.78 10.44
N PHE A 122 -32.27 8.19 11.64
CA PHE A 122 -31.23 9.19 11.79
C PHE A 122 -29.92 8.76 11.12
N LEU A 123 -29.50 7.51 11.31
CA LEU A 123 -28.24 7.00 10.75
C LEU A 123 -28.21 7.09 9.22
N TYR A 124 -29.32 6.77 8.56
CA TYR A 124 -29.38 6.65 7.10
C TYR A 124 -29.80 7.93 6.39
N LYS A 125 -30.76 8.67 6.95
CA LYS A 125 -31.40 9.80 6.25
C LYS A 125 -30.96 11.17 6.77
N GLN A 126 -30.58 11.27 8.04
CA GLN A 126 -30.23 12.57 8.61
C GLN A 126 -28.80 12.96 8.25
N ALA A 127 -28.63 14.14 7.66
CA ALA A 127 -27.33 14.71 7.41
C ALA A 127 -26.63 15.05 8.74
N ILE A 128 -25.35 14.69 8.86
CA ILE A 128 -24.54 14.96 10.06
C ILE A 128 -23.97 16.37 10.01
N TYR A 129 -23.58 16.85 8.83
CA TYR A 129 -23.12 18.23 8.62
C TYR A 129 -24.06 18.97 7.68
N LYS A 130 -23.86 18.81 6.36
CA LYS A 130 -24.61 19.56 5.34
C LYS A 130 -25.54 18.64 4.57
N THR A 131 -24.99 17.64 3.88
CA THR A 131 -25.77 16.77 2.98
C THR A 131 -25.56 15.29 3.23
N CYS A 132 -24.42 14.90 3.81
CA CYS A 132 -24.09 13.50 3.98
C CYS A 132 -24.57 12.94 5.33
N SER A 133 -25.25 11.78 5.27
CA SER A 133 -25.56 10.98 6.45
C SER A 133 -24.33 10.24 6.98
N LEU A 134 -24.38 9.78 8.24
CA LEU A 134 -23.28 9.02 8.83
C LEU A 134 -23.02 7.70 8.08
N ASP A 135 -24.08 7.08 7.56
CA ASP A 135 -23.96 5.90 6.71
C ASP A 135 -23.23 6.18 5.39
N SER A 136 -23.42 7.38 4.82
CA SER A 136 -22.74 7.79 3.58
C SER A 136 -21.21 7.80 3.77
N PHE A 137 -20.72 8.33 4.90
CA PHE A 137 -19.30 8.27 5.26
C PHE A 137 -18.83 6.83 5.47
N ARG A 138 -19.63 6.00 6.16
CA ARG A 138 -19.32 4.58 6.39
C ARG A 138 -19.15 3.81 5.08
N ASN A 139 -20.07 3.96 4.13
CA ASN A 139 -20.03 3.22 2.88
C ASN A 139 -18.84 3.64 2.01
N ARG A 140 -18.55 4.94 1.93
CA ARG A 140 -17.39 5.46 1.18
C ARG A 140 -16.05 5.03 1.79
N MET A 141 -15.91 5.11 3.12
CA MET A 141 -14.70 4.67 3.81
C MET A 141 -14.47 3.15 3.63
N ARG A 142 -15.54 2.34 3.60
CA ARG A 142 -15.45 0.91 3.27
C ARG A 142 -14.92 0.68 1.85
N ALA A 143 -15.47 1.38 0.85
CA ALA A 143 -15.02 1.24 -0.53
C ALA A 143 -13.52 1.56 -0.69
N ILE A 144 -13.03 2.60 0.01
CA ILE A 144 -11.60 2.93 0.05
C ILE A 144 -10.81 1.79 0.71
N LEU A 145 -11.26 1.23 1.82
CA LEU A 145 -10.60 0.08 2.45
C LEU A 145 -10.49 -1.13 1.54
N ASP A 146 -11.52 -1.41 0.73
CA ASP A 146 -11.50 -2.53 -0.21
C ASP A 146 -10.46 -2.32 -1.33
N MET A 147 -10.20 -1.06 -1.71
CA MET A 147 -9.11 -0.70 -2.62
C MET A 147 -7.74 -0.98 -1.99
N TYR A 148 -7.51 -0.51 -0.75
CA TYR A 148 -6.24 -0.74 -0.04
C TYR A 148 -6.03 -2.22 0.28
N SER A 149 -7.09 -2.98 0.58
CA SER A 149 -6.99 -4.43 0.79
C SER A 149 -6.41 -5.14 -0.42
N ARG A 150 -6.95 -4.85 -1.61
CA ARG A 150 -6.47 -5.39 -2.88
C ARG A 150 -5.05 -4.93 -3.20
N GLU A 151 -4.71 -3.69 -2.88
CA GLU A 151 -3.35 -3.19 -3.09
C GLU A 151 -2.34 -3.87 -2.16
N VAL A 152 -2.67 -4.10 -0.88
CA VAL A 152 -1.81 -4.87 0.06
C VAL A 152 -1.52 -6.25 -0.51
N GLU A 153 -2.53 -6.96 -1.00
CA GLU A 153 -2.35 -8.29 -1.59
C GLU A 153 -1.51 -8.24 -2.87
N THR A 154 -1.67 -7.18 -3.67
CA THR A 154 -0.81 -6.91 -4.84
C THR A 154 0.64 -6.72 -4.40
N LYS A 155 0.92 -5.89 -3.39
CA LYS A 155 2.28 -5.68 -2.88
C LYS A 155 2.89 -6.96 -2.31
N LYS A 156 2.15 -7.74 -1.53
CA LYS A 156 2.59 -9.06 -1.03
C LYS A 156 2.92 -10.02 -2.17
N SER A 157 2.09 -10.03 -3.20
CA SER A 157 2.31 -10.84 -4.41
C SER A 157 3.59 -10.43 -5.13
N LEU A 158 3.91 -9.14 -5.22
CA LEU A 158 5.12 -8.65 -5.89
C LEU A 158 6.42 -9.07 -5.17
N VAL A 159 6.38 -9.30 -3.86
CA VAL A 159 7.55 -9.64 -3.03
C VAL A 159 7.61 -11.12 -2.63
N SER A 160 6.70 -11.95 -3.15
CA SER A 160 6.64 -13.36 -2.75
C SER A 160 7.77 -14.18 -3.38
N ASN A 161 8.07 -15.35 -2.79
CA ASN A 161 9.07 -16.27 -3.33
C ASN A 161 8.59 -17.04 -4.57
N GLU A 162 7.27 -17.12 -4.77
CA GLU A 162 6.64 -17.91 -5.84
C GLU A 162 6.42 -17.08 -7.11
N LYS A 163 6.18 -15.78 -6.96
CA LYS A 163 5.88 -14.82 -8.05
C LYS A 163 6.43 -13.44 -7.68
N GLY A 164 6.63 -12.58 -8.68
CA GLY A 164 7.08 -11.20 -8.48
C GLY A 164 8.59 -11.03 -8.66
N PHE A 165 9.21 -10.09 -7.93
CA PHE A 165 10.56 -9.61 -8.23
C PHE A 165 11.60 -10.73 -8.26
N LEU A 166 11.58 -11.65 -7.29
CA LEU A 166 12.53 -12.78 -7.20
C LEU A 166 12.50 -13.73 -8.41
N ARG A 167 11.48 -13.66 -9.26
CA ARG A 167 11.29 -14.55 -10.42
C ARG A 167 11.49 -13.85 -11.76
N ILE A 168 11.92 -12.59 -11.77
CA ILE A 168 12.20 -11.83 -13.00
C ILE A 168 13.15 -12.62 -13.92
N LYS A 169 12.73 -12.78 -15.17
CA LYS A 169 13.50 -13.43 -16.25
C LYS A 169 14.11 -12.44 -17.22
N SER A 170 13.48 -11.29 -17.41
CA SER A 170 13.92 -10.28 -18.36
C SER A 170 13.76 -8.86 -17.82
N ARG A 171 14.44 -7.91 -18.46
CA ARG A 171 14.28 -6.49 -18.15
C ARG A 171 12.83 -6.02 -18.31
N ASP A 172 12.14 -6.48 -19.36
CA ASP A 172 10.76 -6.09 -19.62
C ASP A 172 9.82 -6.57 -18.51
N GLU A 173 10.00 -7.80 -18.03
CA GLU A 173 9.23 -8.32 -16.89
C GLU A 173 9.50 -7.47 -15.63
N GLY A 174 10.76 -7.12 -15.37
CA GLY A 174 11.12 -6.21 -14.27
C GLY A 174 10.42 -4.85 -14.38
N MET A 175 10.38 -4.26 -15.58
CA MET A 175 9.71 -2.99 -15.83
C MET A 175 8.19 -3.07 -15.61
N VAL A 176 7.55 -4.18 -15.99
CA VAL A 176 6.13 -4.41 -15.72
C VAL A 176 5.86 -4.47 -14.22
N LEU A 177 6.66 -5.22 -13.45
CA LEU A 177 6.49 -5.31 -12.00
C LEU A 177 6.72 -3.96 -11.29
N LEU A 178 7.72 -3.18 -11.75
CA LEU A 178 7.96 -1.83 -11.26
C LEU A 178 6.81 -0.86 -11.60
N SER A 179 6.22 -0.99 -12.80
CA SER A 179 5.05 -0.23 -13.20
C SER A 179 3.84 -0.56 -12.32
N MET A 180 3.60 -1.85 -12.03
CA MET A 180 2.57 -2.27 -11.07
C MET A 180 2.83 -1.67 -9.68
N TRP A 181 4.09 -1.60 -9.25
CA TRP A 181 4.45 -0.99 -7.98
C TRP A 181 4.08 0.51 -7.92
N ILE A 182 4.49 1.28 -8.93
CA ILE A 182 4.28 2.73 -8.97
C ILE A 182 2.80 3.06 -9.09
N ASN A 183 2.10 2.41 -10.02
CA ASN A 183 0.76 2.82 -10.41
C ASN A 183 -0.33 2.37 -9.45
N GLN A 184 -0.02 1.47 -8.51
CA GLN A 184 -0.95 0.98 -7.47
C GLN A 184 -2.34 0.63 -8.06
N PRO A 185 -2.45 -0.38 -8.94
CA PRO A 185 -3.60 -0.56 -9.84
C PRO A 185 -4.94 -0.74 -9.12
N SER A 186 -4.95 -1.08 -7.84
CA SER A 186 -6.19 -1.18 -7.04
C SER A 186 -6.68 0.17 -6.51
N LEU A 187 -5.83 1.20 -6.51
CA LEU A 187 -6.12 2.54 -6.02
C LEU A 187 -6.61 3.45 -7.15
N ILE A 188 -7.93 3.60 -7.25
CA ILE A 188 -8.63 4.54 -8.12
C ILE A 188 -8.48 5.97 -7.57
N ILE A 189 -7.59 6.75 -8.16
CA ILE A 189 -7.26 8.12 -7.71
C ILE A 189 -8.51 9.02 -7.67
N SER A 190 -9.41 8.92 -8.66
CA SER A 190 -10.62 9.74 -8.70
C SER A 190 -11.54 9.50 -7.50
N THR A 191 -11.69 8.25 -7.06
CA THR A 191 -12.49 7.91 -5.87
C THR A 191 -11.88 8.49 -4.59
N LEU A 192 -10.54 8.52 -4.49
CA LEU A 192 -9.85 9.13 -3.35
C LEU A 192 -10.01 10.65 -3.35
N GLN A 193 -9.92 11.30 -4.51
CA GLN A 193 -10.13 12.74 -4.65
C GLN A 193 -11.57 13.13 -4.34
N GLU A 194 -12.56 12.44 -4.90
CA GLU A 194 -13.98 12.65 -4.59
C GLU A 194 -14.25 12.55 -3.08
N TRP A 195 -13.60 11.61 -2.40
CA TRP A 195 -13.69 11.48 -0.95
C TRP A 195 -13.12 12.70 -0.22
N GLU A 196 -11.94 13.19 -0.60
CA GLU A 196 -11.36 14.41 -0.01
C GLU A 196 -12.28 15.62 -0.23
N ASP A 197 -12.84 15.76 -1.42
CA ASP A 197 -13.72 16.87 -1.79
C ASP A 197 -15.01 16.85 -0.95
N ILE A 198 -15.60 15.67 -0.74
CA ILE A 198 -16.77 15.49 0.13
C ILE A 198 -16.42 15.82 1.57
N CYS A 199 -15.33 15.28 2.12
CA CYS A 199 -14.92 15.56 3.49
C CYS A 199 -14.66 17.05 3.71
N THR A 200 -13.98 17.69 2.77
CA THR A 200 -13.69 19.13 2.81
C THR A 200 -14.98 19.95 2.72
N THR A 201 -15.91 19.59 1.82
CA THR A 201 -17.16 20.32 1.65
C THR A 201 -18.10 20.16 2.84
N GLU A 202 -18.21 18.96 3.39
CA GLU A 202 -19.10 18.67 4.52
C GLU A 202 -18.59 19.26 5.83
N MET A 203 -17.28 19.25 6.08
CA MET A 203 -16.69 19.57 7.39
C MET A 203 -16.11 20.98 7.51
N ASN A 204 -16.09 21.76 6.42
CA ASN A 204 -15.74 23.20 6.44
C ASN A 204 -16.93 24.10 6.81
#